data_AF-A0A858R3J7-F1
#
_entry.id   AF-A0A858R3J7-F1
#
_cell.length_a   1.000
_cell.length_b   1.000
_cell.length_c   1.000
_cell.angle_alpha   90.00
_cell.angle_beta   90.00
_cell.angle_gamma   90.00
#
_symmetry.space_group_name_H-M   'P 1'
#
loop_
_entity.id
_entity.type
_entity.pdbx_description
1 polymer ?
#
loop_
_entity_poly.entity_id
_entity_poly.type
_entity_poly.pdbx_seq_one_letter_code
_entity_poly.pdbx_strand_id
1 'polypeptide(L)'
;MRHIIALTLAAAVIALPASADDRPPPARTDPAHFGTLPYNSDGDPARAAPRAPYQVLQRIVYAFDRPAAQVLAADAALTAQCRRGRFNQRIAFRYRAFGPGERPLGVAFGYMATNLVDPGRLRRGDTVYFFRDHDTSRCTVLTATLESLRGWFVPP
;
A
#
# COMPACT_ATOMS: atom_id res chain seq x y z
N MET A 1 16.19 -62.95 42.43
CA MET A 1 16.34 -64.13 41.56
C MET A 1 15.03 -64.41 40.83
N ARG A 2 14.99 -64.19 39.51
CA ARG A 2 14.29 -65.05 38.52
C ARG A 2 14.35 -64.40 37.14
N HIS A 3 15.11 -65.04 36.26
CA HIS A 3 15.21 -64.78 34.83
C HIS A 3 13.99 -65.36 34.09
N ILE A 4 13.48 -64.66 33.07
CA ILE A 4 12.67 -65.19 31.96
C ILE A 4 13.05 -64.32 30.73
N ILE A 5 14.05 -64.68 29.94
CA ILE A 5 14.02 -65.54 28.73
C ILE A 5 13.04 -65.06 27.64
N ALA A 6 13.66 -64.45 26.63
CA ALA A 6 13.34 -64.27 25.22
C ALA A 6 12.09 -64.93 24.60
N LEU A 7 11.46 -64.19 23.67
CA LEU A 7 11.08 -64.77 22.38
C LEU A 7 11.00 -63.69 21.29
N THR A 8 11.97 -63.70 20.38
CA THR A 8 12.02 -62.98 19.11
C THR A 8 11.02 -63.61 18.13
N LEU A 9 10.04 -62.84 17.66
CA LEU A 9 9.16 -63.25 16.56
C LEU A 9 9.49 -62.41 15.31
N ALA A 10 10.28 -62.98 14.39
CA ALA A 10 10.54 -62.41 13.09
C ALA A 10 9.36 -62.75 12.15
N ALA A 11 8.60 -61.74 11.73
CA ALA A 11 7.55 -61.90 10.72
C ALA A 11 8.15 -61.71 9.33
N ALA A 12 8.31 -62.81 8.59
CA ALA A 12 8.66 -62.80 7.18
C ALA A 12 7.43 -62.42 6.35
N VAL A 13 7.43 -61.21 5.78
CA VAL A 13 6.40 -60.75 4.83
C VAL A 13 6.79 -61.24 3.44
N ILE A 14 6.00 -62.16 2.89
CA ILE A 14 6.12 -62.64 1.51
C ILE A 14 5.57 -61.55 0.58
N ALA A 15 6.45 -60.90 -0.18
CA ALA A 15 6.06 -59.94 -1.22
C ALA A 15 5.61 -60.68 -2.48
N LEU A 16 4.32 -60.62 -2.82
CA LEU A 16 3.80 -60.98 -4.13
C LEU A 16 4.09 -59.81 -5.11
N PRO A 17 4.52 -60.08 -6.36
CA PRO A 17 4.66 -59.02 -7.35
C PRO A 17 3.27 -58.59 -7.81
N ALA A 18 2.96 -57.29 -7.65
CA ALA A 18 1.83 -56.66 -8.29
C ALA A 18 2.21 -56.37 -9.74
N SER A 19 1.66 -57.11 -10.70
CA SER A 19 1.74 -56.74 -12.12
C SER A 19 0.73 -55.62 -12.38
N ALA A 20 1.24 -54.42 -12.67
CA ALA A 20 0.43 -53.36 -13.24
C ALA A 20 0.08 -53.74 -14.68
N ASP A 21 -1.22 -53.72 -15.00
CA ASP A 21 -1.75 -53.95 -16.34
C ASP A 21 -1.33 -52.75 -17.22
N ASP A 22 -0.30 -52.91 -18.06
CA ASP A 22 0.21 -51.90 -19.00
C ASP A 22 -0.83 -51.70 -20.12
N ARG A 23 -1.94 -51.04 -19.80
CA ARG A 23 -2.86 -50.53 -20.81
C ARG A 23 -2.28 -49.25 -21.37
N PRO A 24 -1.99 -49.17 -22.68
CA PRO A 24 -1.56 -47.92 -23.27
C PRO A 24 -2.64 -46.85 -23.03
N PRO A 25 -2.25 -45.62 -22.71
CA PRO A 25 -3.20 -44.53 -22.56
C PRO A 25 -3.99 -44.38 -23.86
N PRO A 26 -5.29 -44.04 -23.79
CA PRO A 26 -6.08 -43.81 -24.98
C PRO A 26 -5.40 -42.75 -25.84
N ALA A 27 -5.36 -42.99 -27.15
CA ALA A 27 -4.77 -42.07 -28.10
C ALA A 27 -5.41 -40.69 -27.95
N ARG A 28 -4.58 -39.65 -27.81
CA ARG A 28 -5.04 -38.26 -27.73
C ARG A 28 -5.74 -37.93 -29.04
N THR A 29 -6.97 -37.44 -28.96
CA THR A 29 -7.72 -36.95 -30.11
C THR A 29 -6.96 -35.82 -30.81
N ASP A 30 -6.84 -35.90 -32.14
CA ASP A 30 -6.20 -34.88 -32.98
C ASP A 30 -6.93 -33.53 -32.81
N PRO A 31 -6.24 -32.43 -32.47
CA PRO A 31 -6.83 -31.09 -32.41
C PRO A 31 -7.57 -30.67 -33.69
N ALA A 32 -7.21 -31.21 -34.85
CA ALA A 32 -7.85 -30.93 -36.12
C ALA A 32 -9.26 -31.54 -36.26
N HIS A 33 -9.65 -32.48 -35.38
CA HIS A 33 -11.01 -33.05 -35.37
C HIS A 33 -12.06 -32.12 -34.75
N PHE A 34 -11.66 -31.03 -34.09
CA PHE A 34 -12.56 -29.96 -33.72
C PHE A 34 -12.76 -29.03 -34.93
N GLY A 35 -13.43 -29.56 -35.95
CA GLY A 35 -14.03 -28.73 -36.99
C GLY A 35 -14.87 -27.64 -36.31
N THR A 36 -14.65 -26.41 -36.71
CA THR A 36 -15.21 -25.17 -36.17
C THR A 36 -16.70 -25.35 -35.89
N LEU A 37 -17.05 -25.55 -34.61
CA LEU A 37 -18.45 -25.57 -34.21
C LEU A 37 -19.04 -24.19 -34.55
N PRO A 38 -20.32 -24.11 -34.98
CA PRO A 38 -20.95 -22.84 -35.37
C PRO A 38 -21.01 -21.80 -34.24
N TYR A 39 -20.71 -22.22 -33.00
CA TYR A 39 -20.47 -21.35 -31.87
C TYR A 39 -19.08 -21.65 -31.31
N ASN A 40 -18.06 -21.00 -31.86
CA ASN A 40 -16.74 -21.00 -31.27
C ASN A 40 -16.72 -19.92 -30.16
N SER A 41 -16.82 -20.33 -28.90
CA SER A 41 -16.68 -19.42 -27.74
C SER A 41 -15.25 -18.91 -27.57
N ASP A 42 -14.29 -19.49 -28.30
CA ASP A 42 -12.88 -19.12 -28.26
C ASP A 42 -12.57 -17.96 -29.20
N GLY A 43 -13.54 -17.05 -29.41
CA GLY A 43 -13.26 -15.75 -30.01
C GLY A 43 -12.15 -15.07 -29.22
N ASP A 44 -11.18 -14.47 -29.93
CA ASP A 44 -10.03 -13.75 -29.36
C ASP A 44 -10.48 -13.05 -28.08
N PRO A 45 -9.99 -13.47 -26.89
CA PRO A 45 -10.55 -12.99 -25.63
C PRO A 45 -10.46 -11.49 -25.68
N ALA A 46 -11.62 -10.81 -25.76
CA ALA A 46 -11.68 -9.37 -25.95
C ALA A 46 -10.73 -8.75 -24.92
N ARG A 47 -9.55 -8.30 -25.37
CA ARG A 47 -8.53 -7.81 -24.46
C ARG A 47 -9.09 -6.53 -23.90
N ALA A 48 -9.57 -6.59 -22.66
CA ALA A 48 -10.08 -5.43 -21.97
C ALA A 48 -9.00 -4.35 -22.07
N ALA A 49 -9.38 -3.17 -22.56
CA ALA A 49 -8.46 -2.05 -22.63
C ALA A 49 -7.83 -1.85 -21.25
N PRO A 50 -6.51 -1.55 -21.16
CA PRO A 50 -5.87 -1.29 -19.88
C PRO A 50 -6.69 -0.28 -19.08
N ARG A 51 -7.00 -0.61 -17.81
CA ARG A 51 -7.71 0.32 -16.93
C ARG A 51 -6.91 1.62 -16.89
N ALA A 52 -7.58 2.76 -17.11
CA ALA A 52 -6.94 4.06 -16.99
C ALA A 52 -6.22 4.17 -15.63
N PRO A 53 -5.00 4.70 -15.58
CA PRO A 53 -4.26 4.83 -14.33
C PRO A 53 -5.05 5.69 -13.35
N TYR A 54 -5.04 5.30 -12.07
CA TYR A 54 -5.69 6.07 -11.01
C TYR A 54 -5.01 7.45 -10.89
N GLN A 55 -5.77 8.51 -11.14
CA GLN A 55 -5.28 9.88 -10.96
C GLN A 55 -5.49 10.32 -9.51
N VAL A 56 -4.40 10.58 -8.80
CA VAL A 56 -4.48 11.27 -7.50
C VAL A 56 -4.80 12.74 -7.75
N LEU A 57 -6.05 13.13 -7.50
CA LEU A 57 -6.43 14.54 -7.54
C LEU A 57 -5.71 15.28 -6.41
N GLN A 58 -4.84 16.20 -6.80
CA GLN A 58 -4.13 17.09 -5.90
C GLN A 58 -5.01 18.31 -5.63
N ARG A 59 -5.14 18.70 -4.36
CA ARG A 59 -6.03 19.79 -3.95
C ARG A 59 -5.31 20.83 -3.14
N ILE A 60 -5.57 22.09 -3.48
CA ILE A 60 -5.18 23.23 -2.66
C ILE A 60 -6.20 23.37 -1.53
N VAL A 61 -5.73 23.35 -0.29
CA VAL A 61 -6.59 23.43 0.90
C VAL A 61 -6.35 24.70 1.71
N TYR A 62 -5.17 25.30 1.59
CA TYR A 62 -4.85 26.59 2.21
C TYR A 62 -4.08 27.50 1.24
N ALA A 63 -4.41 28.78 1.25
CA ALA A 63 -3.67 29.82 0.52
C ALA A 63 -3.44 31.01 1.45
N PHE A 64 -2.17 31.30 1.73
CA PHE A 64 -1.76 32.39 2.61
C PHE A 64 -1.53 33.67 1.81
N ASP A 65 -1.89 34.81 2.40
CA ASP A 65 -1.65 36.16 1.88
C ASP A 65 -0.22 36.67 2.16
N ARG A 66 0.53 35.92 2.96
CA ARG A 66 1.90 36.23 3.43
C ARG A 66 2.72 34.94 3.53
N PRO A 67 4.06 35.04 3.62
CA PRO A 67 4.93 33.86 3.69
C PRO A 67 4.53 32.89 4.81
N ALA A 68 4.57 31.59 4.52
CA ALA A 68 4.12 30.56 5.45
C ALA A 68 4.86 30.58 6.79
N ALA A 69 6.12 31.03 6.80
CA ALA A 69 6.91 31.20 8.03
C ALA A 69 6.33 32.25 9.01
N GLN A 70 5.45 33.14 8.54
CA GLN A 70 4.76 34.13 9.39
C GLN A 70 3.43 33.62 9.95
N VAL A 71 2.92 32.49 9.42
CA VAL A 71 1.61 31.91 9.78
C VAL A 71 1.76 30.59 10.53
N LEU A 72 2.79 29.82 10.21
CA LEU A 72 3.00 28.46 10.70
C LEU A 72 4.17 28.40 11.68
N ALA A 73 4.04 27.55 12.69
CA ALA A 73 5.08 27.31 13.67
C ALA A 73 5.89 26.05 13.33
N ALA A 74 7.22 26.16 13.27
CA ALA A 74 8.09 25.00 13.09
C ALA A 74 8.08 24.09 14.33
N ASP A 75 8.03 22.77 14.12
CA ASP A 75 8.12 21.78 15.18
C ASP A 75 9.38 20.93 15.00
N ALA A 76 10.35 21.11 15.90
CA ALA A 76 11.64 20.43 15.82
C ALA A 76 11.54 18.91 16.06
N ALA A 77 10.65 18.49 16.97
CA ALA A 77 10.47 17.09 17.29
C ALA A 77 9.84 16.34 16.11
N LEU A 78 8.77 16.90 15.53
CA LEU A 78 8.12 16.33 14.35
C LEU A 78 9.02 16.40 13.12
N THR A 79 9.80 17.47 12.96
CA THR A 79 10.83 17.57 11.92
C THR A 79 11.83 16.41 12.02
N ALA A 80 12.32 16.10 13.22
CA ALA A 80 13.22 14.97 13.42
C ALA A 80 12.56 13.62 13.05
N GLN A 81 11.26 13.45 13.32
CA GLN A 81 10.52 12.24 12.93
C GLN A 81 10.27 12.18 11.42
N CYS A 82 9.99 13.32 10.78
CA CYS A 82 9.81 13.37 9.34
C CYS A 82 11.06 12.96 8.58
N ARG A 83 12.23 13.48 9.00
CA ARG A 83 13.54 13.10 8.43
C ARG A 83 13.87 11.61 8.59
N ARG A 84 13.22 10.93 9.55
CA ARG A 84 13.33 9.48 9.78
C ARG A 84 12.23 8.68 9.07
N GLY A 85 11.37 9.31 8.28
CA GLY A 85 10.26 8.64 7.61
C GLY A 85 9.05 8.34 8.50
N ARG A 86 9.07 8.76 9.77
CA ARG A 86 8.08 8.35 10.81
C ARG A 86 6.96 9.37 11.04
N PHE A 87 7.02 10.51 10.37
CA PHE A 87 5.96 11.52 10.41
C PHE A 87 5.89 12.20 9.05
N ASN A 88 5.04 11.71 8.16
CA ASN A 88 5.08 12.05 6.73
C ASN A 88 3.70 12.08 6.10
N GLN A 89 3.57 12.60 4.88
CA GLN A 89 2.35 12.41 4.11
C GLN A 89 2.23 10.95 3.63
N ARG A 90 1.00 10.42 3.61
CA ARG A 90 0.74 9.11 2.96
C ARG A 90 0.85 9.20 1.44
N ILE A 91 0.34 10.29 0.90
CA ILE A 91 0.38 10.61 -0.52
C ILE A 91 0.95 12.02 -0.64
N ALA A 92 2.16 12.11 -1.19
CA ALA A 92 2.88 13.36 -1.37
C ALA A 92 2.01 14.39 -2.09
N PHE A 93 1.87 15.56 -1.47
CA PHE A 93 1.15 16.70 -2.04
C PHE A 93 -0.30 16.41 -2.49
N ARG A 94 -0.97 15.38 -1.95
CA ARG A 94 -2.41 15.16 -2.15
C ARG A 94 -3.21 16.38 -1.72
N TYR A 95 -2.84 16.94 -0.57
CA TYR A 95 -3.30 18.25 -0.11
C TYR A 95 -2.10 19.19 -0.07
N ARG A 96 -2.33 20.45 -0.45
CA ARG A 96 -1.29 21.47 -0.62
C ARG A 96 -1.69 22.79 0.02
N ALA A 97 -0.68 23.52 0.47
CA ALA A 97 -0.79 24.90 0.88
C ALA A 97 0.25 25.77 0.17
N PHE A 98 -0.06 27.06 -0.01
CA PHE A 98 0.82 28.01 -0.69
C PHE A 98 0.94 29.30 0.12
N GLY A 99 2.15 29.85 0.18
CA GLY A 99 2.40 31.26 0.49
C GLY A 99 2.89 32.00 -0.76
N PRO A 100 2.86 33.34 -0.77
CA PRO A 100 3.29 34.14 -1.90
C PRO A 100 4.78 33.90 -2.22
N GLY A 101 5.06 33.52 -3.47
CA GLY A 101 6.43 33.26 -3.94
C GLY A 101 7.11 32.00 -3.39
N GLU A 102 6.38 31.15 -2.64
CA GLU A 102 6.93 29.95 -2.02
C GLU A 102 6.58 28.68 -2.81
N ARG A 103 7.44 27.66 -2.68
CA ARG A 103 7.10 26.30 -3.13
C ARG A 103 5.91 25.76 -2.30
N PRO A 104 5.03 24.92 -2.89
CA PRO A 104 3.93 24.32 -2.17
C PRO A 104 4.42 23.53 -0.96
N LEU A 105 3.67 23.64 0.13
CA LEU A 105 3.79 22.78 1.29
C LEU A 105 2.82 21.61 1.13
N GLY A 106 3.27 20.40 1.47
CA GLY A 106 2.37 19.26 1.63
C GLY A 106 1.52 19.43 2.88
N VAL A 107 0.25 19.04 2.84
CA VAL A 107 -0.67 19.14 3.99
C VAL A 107 -1.15 17.76 4.45
N ALA A 108 -1.22 17.58 5.77
CA ALA A 108 -1.92 16.47 6.42
C ALA A 108 -2.65 16.96 7.67
N PHE A 109 -3.67 16.23 8.09
CA PHE A 109 -4.54 16.64 9.21
C PHE A 109 -4.40 15.68 10.38
N GLY A 110 -4.28 16.22 11.58
CA GLY A 110 -4.25 15.42 12.81
C GLY A 110 -5.58 14.73 13.09
N TYR A 111 -6.69 15.43 12.83
CA TYR A 111 -8.03 14.83 12.89
C TYR A 111 -8.13 13.63 11.94
N MET A 112 -8.45 12.45 12.50
CA MET A 112 -8.49 11.16 11.79
C MET A 112 -7.18 10.75 11.07
N ALA A 113 -6.05 11.43 11.32
CA ALA A 113 -4.77 11.19 10.62
C ALA A 113 -4.88 11.25 9.08
N THR A 114 -5.70 12.18 8.56
CA THR A 114 -5.94 12.26 7.11
C THR A 114 -4.67 12.63 6.36
N ASN A 115 -4.30 11.79 5.39
CA ASN A 115 -3.05 11.88 4.62
C ASN A 115 -1.77 11.86 5.49
N LEU A 116 -1.81 11.28 6.70
CA LEU A 116 -0.69 11.27 7.64
C LEU A 116 -0.18 9.85 7.95
N VAL A 117 1.14 9.67 7.87
CA VAL A 117 1.90 8.54 8.42
C VAL A 117 2.36 8.96 9.81
N ASP A 118 1.82 8.35 10.86
CA ASP A 118 2.11 8.67 12.26
C ASP A 118 2.07 7.40 13.14
N PRO A 119 3.01 6.45 12.96
CA PRO A 119 3.11 5.25 13.80
C PRO A 119 3.34 5.58 15.28
N GLY A 120 3.98 6.71 15.57
CA GLY A 120 4.27 7.16 16.94
C GLY A 120 3.09 7.82 17.65
N ARG A 121 1.96 8.02 16.97
CA ARG A 121 0.77 8.71 17.49
C ARG A 121 1.08 10.10 18.06
N LEU A 122 1.99 10.82 17.40
CA LEU A 122 2.46 12.15 17.80
C LEU A 122 1.50 13.27 17.39
N ARG A 123 0.54 12.98 16.53
CA ARG A 123 -0.42 13.98 16.06
C ARG A 123 -1.35 14.46 17.17
N ARG A 124 -1.78 15.71 17.05
CA ARG A 124 -2.83 16.37 17.83
C ARG A 124 -4.06 16.56 16.96
N GLY A 125 -5.24 16.26 17.49
CA GLY A 125 -6.48 16.20 16.69
C GLY A 125 -6.90 17.54 16.08
N ASP A 126 -6.55 18.65 16.72
CA ASP A 126 -6.86 20.03 16.34
C ASP A 126 -5.83 20.67 15.40
N THR A 127 -4.81 19.92 14.97
CA THR A 127 -3.62 20.46 14.32
C THR A 127 -3.53 20.04 12.86
N VAL A 128 -3.08 20.98 12.03
CA VAL A 128 -2.72 20.76 10.64
C VAL A 128 -1.20 20.75 10.52
N TYR A 129 -0.69 19.78 9.75
CA TYR A 129 0.74 19.58 9.53
C TYR A 129 1.10 19.97 8.10
N PHE A 130 2.15 20.78 7.99
CA PHE A 130 2.67 21.25 6.73
C PHE A 130 4.09 20.71 6.54
N PHE A 131 4.35 20.12 5.38
CA PHE A 131 5.60 19.46 5.06
C PHE A 131 6.34 20.23 3.99
N ARG A 132 7.56 20.66 4.30
CA ARG A 132 8.53 21.18 3.33
C ARG A 132 9.56 20.09 3.06
N ASP A 133 9.92 19.92 1.78
CA ASP A 133 10.85 18.87 1.33
C ASP A 133 10.47 17.46 1.83
N HIS A 134 9.18 17.13 1.73
CA HIS A 134 8.61 15.82 2.11
C HIS A 134 9.38 14.66 1.48
N ASP A 135 9.53 13.57 2.25
CA ASP A 135 10.23 12.34 1.86
C ASP A 135 11.74 12.52 1.56
N THR A 136 12.34 13.59 2.09
CA THR A 136 13.79 13.82 2.00
C THR A 136 14.42 13.95 3.38
N SER A 137 15.75 13.82 3.45
CA SER A 137 16.53 14.07 4.67
C SER A 137 16.46 15.53 5.16
N ARG A 138 15.95 16.44 4.32
CA ARG A 138 15.75 17.86 4.65
C ARG A 138 14.31 18.16 5.08
N CYS A 139 13.47 17.15 5.23
CA CYS A 139 12.08 17.36 5.61
C CYS A 139 11.96 18.27 6.84
N THR A 140 11.03 19.22 6.78
CA THR A 140 10.68 20.12 7.87
C THR A 140 9.17 20.08 8.06
N VAL A 141 8.73 20.00 9.32
CA VAL A 141 7.31 20.02 9.70
C VAL A 141 6.98 21.37 10.34
N LEU A 142 5.99 22.04 9.78
CA LEU A 142 5.36 23.23 10.34
C LEU A 142 3.94 22.87 10.79
N THR A 143 3.40 23.63 11.72
CA THR A 143 2.12 23.35 12.36
C THR A 143 1.29 24.62 12.54
N ALA A 144 -0.02 24.45 12.53
CA ALA A 144 -0.98 25.46 12.96
C ALA A 144 -2.27 24.76 13.45
N THR A 145 -3.06 25.44 14.27
CA THR A 145 -4.35 24.90 14.70
C THR A 145 -5.39 25.08 13.61
N LEU A 146 -6.41 24.22 13.59
CA LEU A 146 -7.54 24.37 12.67
C LEU A 146 -8.25 25.72 12.85
N GLU A 147 -8.32 26.21 14.08
CA GLU A 147 -8.93 27.50 14.41
C GLU A 147 -8.15 28.66 13.78
N SER A 148 -6.83 28.69 13.93
CA SER A 148 -6.02 29.77 13.37
C SER A 148 -6.08 29.79 11.84
N LEU A 149 -6.28 28.63 11.20
CA LEU A 149 -6.27 28.49 9.75
C LEU A 149 -7.58 28.84 9.04
N ARG A 150 -8.67 29.11 9.77
CA ARG A 150 -10.01 29.31 9.19
C ARG A 150 -10.05 30.35 8.06
N GLY A 151 -9.32 31.46 8.21
CA GLY A 151 -9.30 32.56 7.23
C GLY A 151 -8.59 32.24 5.91
N TRP A 152 -7.80 31.17 5.85
CA TRP A 152 -7.01 30.81 4.68
C TRP A 152 -7.50 29.52 4.00
N PHE A 153 -8.57 28.91 4.50
CA PHE A 153 -9.10 27.67 3.95
C PHE A 153 -9.70 27.88 2.56
N VAL A 154 -9.35 27.00 1.61
CA VAL A 154 -9.89 27.00 0.25
C VAL A 154 -10.96 25.90 0.13
N PRO A 155 -12.25 26.27 -0.07
CA PRO A 155 -13.33 25.31 -0.21
C PRO A 155 -13.17 24.42 -1.46
N PRO A 156 -13.88 23.27 -1.52
CA PRO A 156 -13.81 22.34 -2.64
C PRO A 156 -14.28 22.94 -3.96
#